data_AF-M5RQH3-F1
#
_entry.id   AF-M5RQH3-F1
#
_cell.length_a   1.000
_cell.length_b   1.000
_cell.length_c   1.000
_cell.angle_alpha   90.00
_cell.angle_beta   90.00
_cell.angle_gamma   90.00
#
_symmetry.space_group_name_H-M   'P 1'
#
loop_
_entity.id
_entity.type
_entity.pdbx_description
1 polymer ?
#
loop_
_entity_poly.entity_id
_entity_poly.type
_entity_poly.pdbx_seq_one_letter_code
_entity_poly.pdbx_strand_id
1 'polypeptide(L)'
;MANLKVNPGDAITAARHNQIVERLPTDKSGSPAIVGGMNHCWVPVQNDTENDFEEGDLVSVLDWQGPTDEIYDTQQAIKFLIEEANPDDTGLTYGVCLAPIAAGEPGRAVIAGVAHVNLEITDANHRYAILDSESPRSLTSATYGPWKIVDGVDGTSGDRGIVVFHSDPPQLVQFTLTSDWTDGVATATVKTMTGETIKTANVIDTLDIFTALGSGDKGLGLMQGGIVYIIQAPCGA
;
A
#
# COMPACT_ATOMS: atom_id res chain seq x y z
N MET A 1 -6.47 -34.46 -9.23
CA MET A 1 -6.60 -33.72 -7.96
C MET A 1 -5.26 -33.75 -7.25
N ALA A 2 -4.42 -32.75 -7.45
CA ALA A 2 -3.05 -32.72 -6.93
C ALA A 2 -2.98 -31.99 -5.58
N ASN A 3 -2.26 -32.60 -4.63
CA ASN A 3 -2.07 -32.29 -3.21
C ASN A 3 -2.25 -30.83 -2.74
N LEU A 4 -3.43 -30.55 -2.17
CA LEU A 4 -3.68 -29.40 -1.27
C LEU A 4 -3.28 -29.65 0.19
N LYS A 5 -2.70 -30.82 0.49
CA LYS A 5 -2.17 -31.10 1.83
C LYS A 5 -0.84 -30.38 1.98
N VAL A 6 -0.80 -29.41 2.88
CA VAL A 6 0.45 -28.84 3.41
C VAL A 6 0.98 -29.85 4.42
N ASN A 7 2.16 -30.41 4.18
CA ASN A 7 2.81 -31.21 5.22
C ASN A 7 3.48 -30.24 6.21
N PRO A 8 3.56 -30.58 7.51
CA PRO A 8 4.36 -29.81 8.44
C PRO A 8 5.80 -29.65 7.90
N GLY A 9 6.22 -28.41 7.67
CA GLY A 9 7.54 -28.07 7.12
C GLY A 9 7.58 -27.70 5.62
N ASP A 10 6.48 -27.80 4.88
CA ASP A 10 6.42 -27.29 3.49
C ASP A 10 6.44 -25.76 3.48
N ALA A 11 7.35 -25.15 2.70
CA ALA A 11 7.35 -23.71 2.47
C ALA A 11 6.08 -23.30 1.70
N ILE A 12 5.35 -22.32 2.24
CA ILE A 12 4.21 -21.72 1.55
C ILE A 12 4.77 -20.76 0.49
N THR A 13 4.79 -21.20 -0.77
CA THR A 13 5.13 -20.31 -1.89
C THR A 13 3.96 -19.40 -2.20
N ALA A 14 4.24 -18.20 -2.73
CA ALA A 14 3.24 -17.20 -3.06
C ALA A 14 2.22 -17.72 -4.10
N ALA A 15 2.69 -18.38 -5.17
CA ALA A 15 1.85 -19.13 -6.10
C ALA A 15 0.89 -20.14 -5.42
N ARG A 16 1.34 -20.84 -4.36
CA ARG A 16 0.51 -21.84 -3.65
C ARG A 16 -0.50 -21.19 -2.70
N HIS A 17 -0.15 -20.07 -2.08
CA HIS A 17 -1.07 -19.27 -1.26
C HIS A 17 -2.18 -18.66 -2.12
N ASN A 18 -1.83 -18.08 -3.28
CA ASN A 18 -2.79 -17.50 -4.21
C ASN A 18 -3.78 -18.55 -4.74
N GLN A 19 -3.31 -19.78 -5.03
CA GLN A 19 -4.19 -20.89 -5.41
C GLN A 19 -5.17 -21.33 -4.31
N ILE A 20 -4.80 -21.20 -3.03
CA ILE A 20 -5.68 -21.51 -1.89
C ILE A 20 -6.76 -20.44 -1.77
N VAL A 21 -6.39 -19.16 -1.95
CA VAL A 21 -7.30 -18.01 -1.90
C VAL A 21 -8.29 -18.03 -3.08
N GLU A 22 -7.85 -18.38 -4.29
CA GLU A 22 -8.69 -18.39 -5.51
C GLU A 22 -9.73 -19.52 -5.56
N ARG A 23 -9.62 -20.58 -4.74
CA ARG A 23 -10.44 -21.82 -4.86
C ARG A 23 -11.59 -21.97 -3.88
N LEU A 24 -11.94 -20.94 -3.10
CA LEU A 24 -13.15 -20.98 -2.29
C LEU A 24 -14.38 -21.16 -3.21
N PRO A 25 -15.18 -22.24 -3.09
CA PRO A 25 -16.21 -22.59 -4.07
C PRO A 25 -17.31 -21.52 -4.20
N THR A 26 -17.70 -21.22 -5.44
CA THR A 26 -18.72 -20.24 -5.84
C THR A 26 -20.12 -20.55 -5.29
N ASP A 27 -20.38 -21.75 -4.81
CA ASP A 27 -21.64 -22.19 -4.20
C ASP A 27 -21.67 -21.97 -2.67
N LYS A 28 -20.59 -21.41 -2.10
CA LYS A 28 -20.61 -20.63 -0.85
C LYS A 28 -20.48 -19.12 -1.08
N SER A 29 -20.57 -18.62 -2.31
CA SER A 29 -20.61 -17.17 -2.62
C SER A 29 -21.95 -16.50 -2.26
N GLY A 30 -22.67 -17.06 -1.29
CA GLY A 30 -23.95 -16.57 -0.82
C GLY A 30 -23.79 -15.22 -0.11
N SER A 31 -24.48 -14.23 -0.69
CA SER A 31 -24.64 -12.85 -0.21
C SER A 31 -23.42 -11.94 -0.39
N PRO A 32 -23.61 -10.69 -0.88
CA PRO A 32 -22.56 -9.69 -0.87
C PRO A 32 -22.14 -9.49 0.59
N ALA A 33 -20.98 -10.03 0.96
CA ALA A 33 -20.37 -9.83 2.25
C ALA A 33 -19.91 -8.37 2.36
N ILE A 34 -20.88 -7.50 2.68
CA ILE A 34 -20.60 -6.45 3.65
C ILE A 34 -20.16 -7.23 4.89
N VAL A 35 -18.86 -7.17 5.23
CA VAL A 35 -18.15 -7.87 6.33
C VAL A 35 -17.45 -9.20 5.95
N GLY A 36 -16.24 -9.07 5.37
CA GLY A 36 -15.13 -10.07 5.35
C GLY A 36 -15.20 -11.22 4.34
N GLY A 37 -14.27 -11.43 3.40
CA GLY A 37 -13.03 -10.76 3.04
C GLY A 37 -12.52 -11.36 1.72
N MET A 38 -12.72 -10.65 0.61
CA MET A 38 -11.80 -10.78 -0.52
C MET A 38 -10.50 -10.15 -0.05
N ASN A 39 -9.47 -10.97 0.17
CA ASN A 39 -8.23 -10.45 0.74
C ASN A 39 -7.47 -9.56 -0.24
N HIS A 40 -7.76 -9.62 -1.55
CA HIS A 40 -7.24 -8.68 -2.56
C HIS A 40 -8.18 -8.50 -3.75
N CYS A 41 -8.02 -7.38 -4.45
CA CYS A 41 -8.59 -7.06 -5.76
C CYS A 41 -7.47 -7.10 -6.80
N TRP A 42 -7.67 -7.86 -7.87
CA TRP A 42 -6.72 -7.95 -8.98
C TRP A 42 -7.39 -7.58 -10.30
N VAL A 43 -6.57 -7.16 -11.26
CA VAL A 43 -6.98 -6.82 -12.63
C VAL A 43 -6.13 -7.55 -13.65
N PRO A 44 -6.70 -7.94 -14.80
CA PRO A 44 -5.91 -8.42 -15.93
C PRO A 44 -5.07 -7.27 -16.50
N VAL A 45 -3.80 -7.55 -16.76
CA VAL A 45 -2.84 -6.57 -17.28
C VAL A 45 -2.15 -7.09 -18.53
N GLN A 46 -1.55 -6.17 -19.28
CA GLN A 46 -0.72 -6.43 -20.45
C GLN A 46 0.62 -5.76 -20.23
N ASN A 47 1.69 -6.54 -20.19
CA ASN A 47 3.05 -5.99 -20.17
C ASN A 47 3.36 -5.44 -21.57
N ASP A 48 3.40 -4.12 -21.69
CA ASP A 48 3.74 -3.43 -22.95
C ASP A 48 5.15 -2.81 -22.89
N THR A 49 5.96 -3.26 -21.92
CA THR A 49 7.36 -2.91 -21.80
C THR A 49 8.25 -3.92 -22.51
N GLU A 50 9.53 -3.57 -22.67
CA GLU A 50 10.56 -4.49 -23.18
C GLU A 50 11.13 -5.42 -22.08
N ASN A 51 10.73 -5.24 -20.83
CA ASN A 51 11.27 -5.97 -19.70
C ASN A 51 10.30 -7.04 -19.19
N ASP A 52 10.83 -8.14 -18.68
CA ASP A 52 10.05 -9.11 -17.92
C ASP A 52 9.79 -8.60 -16.50
N PHE A 53 8.63 -8.93 -15.94
CA PHE A 53 8.30 -8.74 -14.53
C PHE A 53 8.24 -10.08 -13.82
N GLU A 54 8.71 -10.12 -12.57
CA GLU A 54 8.65 -11.29 -11.71
C GLU A 54 7.41 -11.27 -10.81
N GLU A 55 7.09 -12.41 -10.19
CA GLU A 55 6.11 -12.46 -9.12
C GLU A 55 6.53 -11.50 -7.99
N GLY A 56 5.60 -10.69 -7.49
CA GLY A 56 5.81 -9.71 -6.43
C GLY A 56 6.46 -8.39 -6.84
N ASP A 57 6.78 -8.21 -8.13
CA ASP A 57 7.23 -6.93 -8.67
C ASP A 57 6.10 -5.90 -8.58
N LEU A 58 6.48 -4.67 -8.19
CA LEU A 58 5.61 -3.51 -8.26
C LEU A 58 5.56 -2.98 -9.70
N VAL A 59 4.36 -2.66 -10.18
CA VAL A 59 4.12 -2.07 -11.50
C VAL A 59 3.17 -0.89 -11.39
N SER A 60 3.27 0.06 -12.30
CA SER A 60 2.23 1.06 -12.52
C SER A 60 1.17 0.47 -13.44
N VAL A 61 -0.10 0.55 -13.05
CA VAL A 61 -1.26 0.14 -13.84
C VAL A 61 -1.88 1.38 -14.48
N LEU A 62 -1.73 1.49 -15.79
CA LEU A 62 -2.19 2.64 -16.57
C LEU A 62 -3.71 2.65 -16.74
N ASP A 63 -4.30 3.85 -16.75
CA ASP A 63 -5.72 4.10 -16.99
C ASP A 63 -6.71 3.38 -16.05
N TRP A 64 -6.24 2.82 -14.94
CA TRP A 64 -7.12 2.30 -13.90
C TRP A 64 -7.82 3.44 -13.15
N GLN A 65 -9.14 3.52 -13.27
CA GLN A 65 -9.99 4.55 -12.64
C GLN A 65 -10.80 4.01 -11.45
N GLY A 66 -10.48 2.81 -10.97
CA GLY A 66 -11.28 2.12 -9.96
C GLY A 66 -12.37 1.22 -10.55
N PRO A 67 -13.07 0.47 -9.67
CA PRO A 67 -14.19 -0.36 -10.08
C PRO A 67 -15.32 0.50 -10.66
N THR A 68 -15.80 0.15 -11.85
CA THR A 68 -17.04 0.72 -12.42
C THR A 68 -18.24 -0.12 -12.01
N ASP A 69 -19.46 0.42 -12.09
CA ASP A 69 -20.68 -0.30 -11.67
C ASP A 69 -21.02 -1.54 -12.53
N GLU A 70 -20.28 -1.79 -13.61
CA GLU A 70 -20.51 -2.87 -14.59
C GLU A 70 -19.41 -3.96 -14.56
N ILE A 71 -18.86 -4.25 -13.38
CA ILE A 71 -17.75 -5.20 -13.10
C ILE A 71 -17.88 -6.57 -13.78
N TYR A 72 -19.08 -7.03 -14.13
CA TYR A 72 -19.28 -8.40 -14.62
C TYR A 72 -19.00 -8.59 -16.12
N ASP A 73 -19.06 -7.54 -16.95
CA ASP A 73 -18.86 -7.67 -18.41
C ASP A 73 -17.44 -7.30 -18.88
N THR A 74 -16.61 -6.71 -18.00
CA THR A 74 -15.30 -6.13 -18.38
C THR A 74 -14.08 -6.90 -17.89
N GLN A 75 -14.22 -7.80 -16.91
CA GLN A 75 -13.10 -8.53 -16.28
C GLN A 75 -12.31 -9.48 -17.20
N GLN A 76 -12.77 -9.75 -18.43
CA GLN A 76 -12.03 -10.55 -19.40
C GLN A 76 -11.63 -9.80 -20.68
N ALA A 77 -12.18 -8.62 -20.93
CA ALA A 77 -12.02 -7.91 -22.21
C ALA A 77 -11.06 -6.72 -22.15
N ILE A 78 -10.94 -6.06 -21.00
CA ILE A 78 -10.06 -4.90 -20.83
C ILE A 78 -8.80 -5.34 -20.10
N LYS A 79 -7.66 -5.32 -20.80
CA LYS A 79 -6.34 -5.45 -20.17
C LYS A 79 -5.79 -4.04 -19.96
N PHE A 80 -5.38 -3.73 -18.75
CA PHE A 80 -4.68 -2.48 -18.46
C PHE A 80 -3.21 -2.62 -18.82
N LEU A 81 -2.62 -1.61 -19.42
CA LEU A 81 -1.19 -1.60 -19.69
C LEU A 81 -0.45 -1.44 -18.35
N ILE A 82 0.68 -2.13 -18.22
CA ILE A 82 1.58 -1.95 -17.09
C ILE A 82 2.94 -1.46 -17.55
N GLU A 83 3.54 -0.63 -16.69
CA GLU A 83 4.91 -0.17 -16.83
C GLU A 83 5.66 -0.27 -15.50
N GLU A 84 6.96 0.03 -15.53
CA GLU A 84 7.78 0.09 -14.32
C GLU A 84 7.27 1.19 -13.40
N ALA A 85 7.15 0.87 -12.11
CA ALA A 85 6.61 1.82 -11.14
C ALA A 85 7.55 3.03 -10.99
N ASN A 86 6.99 4.24 -11.00
CA ASN A 86 7.77 5.47 -10.92
C ASN A 86 7.42 6.22 -9.63
N PRO A 87 8.39 6.42 -8.70
CA PRO A 87 8.14 7.11 -7.43
C PRO A 87 7.70 8.57 -7.58
N ASP A 88 8.01 9.20 -8.71
CA ASP A 88 7.61 10.57 -9.01
C ASP A 88 6.18 10.66 -9.59
N ASP A 89 5.57 9.54 -9.95
CA ASP A 89 4.23 9.53 -10.53
C ASP A 89 3.15 9.56 -9.45
N THR A 90 2.48 10.70 -9.36
CA THR A 90 1.48 11.01 -8.33
C THR A 90 0.05 10.66 -8.75
N GLY A 91 -0.14 10.15 -9.98
CA GLY A 91 -1.47 9.84 -10.54
C GLY A 91 -1.71 8.36 -10.87
N LEU A 92 -0.70 7.50 -10.75
CA LEU A 92 -0.80 6.10 -11.16
C LEU A 92 -1.26 5.18 -10.04
N THR A 93 -2.03 4.15 -10.43
CA THR A 93 -2.39 3.06 -9.53
C THR A 93 -1.29 2.02 -9.54
N TYR A 94 -0.69 1.74 -8.38
CA TYR A 94 0.28 0.66 -8.28
C TYR A 94 -0.40 -0.70 -8.22
N GLY A 95 0.21 -1.68 -8.88
CA GLY A 95 -0.17 -3.08 -8.85
C GLY A 95 1.01 -3.98 -8.46
N VAL A 96 0.71 -5.19 -8.00
CA VAL A 96 1.72 -6.23 -7.72
C VAL A 96 1.49 -7.44 -8.59
N CYS A 97 2.51 -7.85 -9.34
CA CYS A 97 2.44 -9.03 -10.20
C CYS A 97 2.18 -10.31 -9.39
N LEU A 98 1.12 -11.04 -9.72
CA LEU A 98 0.77 -12.31 -9.05
C LEU A 98 1.60 -13.52 -9.51
N ALA A 99 2.27 -13.37 -10.65
CA ALA A 99 3.14 -14.35 -11.30
C ALA A 99 4.08 -13.60 -12.26
N PRO A 100 5.15 -14.24 -12.77
CA PRO A 100 5.98 -13.62 -13.78
C PRO A 100 5.19 -13.27 -15.05
N ILE A 101 5.46 -12.10 -15.63
CA ILE A 101 4.82 -11.57 -16.84
C ILE A 101 5.93 -11.16 -17.82
N ALA A 102 6.16 -11.96 -18.85
CA ALA A 102 7.16 -11.65 -19.86
C ALA A 102 6.81 -10.38 -20.67
N ALA A 103 7.79 -9.76 -21.28
CA ALA A 103 7.60 -8.62 -22.19
C ALA A 103 6.57 -8.96 -23.30
N GLY A 104 5.57 -8.09 -23.49
CA GLY A 104 4.51 -8.31 -24.48
C GLY A 104 3.44 -9.34 -24.09
N GLU A 105 3.51 -9.97 -22.92
CA GLU A 105 2.57 -11.00 -22.49
C GLU A 105 1.53 -10.47 -21.48
N PRO A 106 0.33 -11.08 -21.43
CA PRO A 106 -0.67 -10.74 -20.42
C PRO A 106 -0.37 -11.37 -19.07
N GLY A 107 -0.87 -10.73 -18.01
CA GLY A 107 -0.77 -11.25 -16.66
C GLY A 107 -1.87 -10.73 -15.73
N ARG A 108 -1.59 -10.75 -14.43
CA ARG A 108 -2.48 -10.25 -13.38
C ARG A 108 -1.70 -9.45 -12.36
N ALA A 109 -2.27 -8.31 -11.97
CA ALA A 109 -1.72 -7.46 -10.92
C ALA A 109 -2.75 -7.24 -9.79
N VAL A 110 -2.33 -7.36 -8.53
CA VAL A 110 -3.12 -6.96 -7.36
C VAL A 110 -3.04 -5.45 -7.20
N ILE A 111 -4.19 -4.79 -7.26
CA ILE A 111 -4.31 -3.33 -7.13
C ILE A 111 -4.88 -2.89 -5.78
N ALA A 112 -5.50 -3.81 -5.04
CA ALA A 112 -5.94 -3.55 -3.67
C ALA A 112 -5.94 -4.80 -2.78
N GLY A 113 -5.93 -4.63 -1.46
CA GLY A 113 -5.87 -5.66 -0.43
C GLY A 113 -4.47 -6.20 -0.17
N VAL A 114 -4.32 -7.47 0.16
CA VAL A 114 -3.10 -8.11 0.64
C VAL A 114 -2.33 -8.74 -0.51
N ALA A 115 -1.06 -8.36 -0.67
CA ALA A 115 -0.17 -8.88 -1.70
C ALA A 115 1.20 -9.29 -1.13
N HIS A 116 1.80 -10.30 -1.76
CA HIS A 116 3.21 -10.64 -1.55
C HIS A 116 4.05 -9.75 -2.46
N VAL A 117 4.98 -9.02 -1.89
CA VAL A 117 5.81 -8.03 -2.59
C VAL A 117 7.28 -8.34 -2.44
N ASN A 118 8.08 -7.79 -3.35
CA ASN A 118 9.49 -7.59 -3.05
C ASN A 118 9.62 -6.47 -2.00
N LEU A 119 10.15 -6.79 -0.82
CA LEU A 119 10.25 -5.84 0.30
C LEU A 119 11.58 -6.00 1.04
N GLU A 120 12.35 -4.92 1.08
CA GLU A 120 13.53 -4.78 1.92
C GLU A 120 13.15 -4.19 3.29
N ILE A 121 13.48 -4.91 4.37
CA ILE A 121 13.29 -4.41 5.74
C ILE A 121 14.59 -3.75 6.22
N THR A 122 14.61 -2.41 6.29
CA THR A 122 15.77 -1.63 6.78
C THR A 122 15.76 -1.41 8.29
N ASP A 123 14.57 -1.37 8.90
CA ASP A 123 14.36 -1.32 10.35
C ASP A 123 13.17 -2.21 10.75
N ALA A 124 13.34 -3.08 11.74
CA ALA A 124 12.31 -3.99 12.25
C ALA A 124 11.12 -3.25 12.93
N ASN A 125 11.28 -1.98 13.26
CA ASN A 125 10.23 -1.13 13.82
C ASN A 125 9.38 -0.46 12.72
N HIS A 126 9.82 -0.50 11.46
CA HIS A 126 9.00 -0.02 10.36
C HIS A 126 7.70 -0.84 10.26
N ARG A 127 6.61 -0.13 9.99
CA ARG A 127 5.25 -0.70 9.88
C ARG A 127 4.63 -0.41 8.53
N TYR A 128 5.31 0.37 7.70
CA TYR A 128 4.87 0.78 6.38
C TYR A 128 5.96 0.51 5.37
N ALA A 129 5.60 0.57 4.10
CA ALA A 129 6.52 0.44 2.99
C ALA A 129 6.25 1.56 1.99
N ILE A 130 7.33 2.01 1.34
CA ILE A 130 7.33 2.96 0.24
C ILE A 130 8.03 2.33 -0.95
N LEU A 131 7.86 2.93 -2.13
CA LEU A 131 8.56 2.50 -3.32
C LEU A 131 10.05 2.80 -3.15
N ASP A 132 10.88 1.82 -3.47
CA ASP A 132 12.32 2.03 -3.50
C ASP A 132 12.69 2.84 -4.75
N SER A 133 13.29 4.02 -4.55
CA SER A 133 13.73 4.89 -5.65
C SER A 133 14.93 4.32 -6.41
N GLU A 134 15.71 3.43 -5.80
CA GLU A 134 16.84 2.75 -6.44
C GLU A 134 16.41 1.46 -7.15
N SER A 135 15.32 0.85 -6.69
CA SER A 135 14.75 -0.39 -7.24
C SER A 135 13.22 -0.25 -7.42
N PRO A 136 12.75 0.39 -8.51
CA PRO A 136 11.33 0.74 -8.72
C PRO A 136 10.36 -0.45 -8.79
N ARG A 137 10.83 -1.68 -8.67
CA ARG A 137 10.01 -2.91 -8.63
C ARG A 137 9.83 -3.45 -7.22
N SER A 138 10.49 -2.84 -6.25
CA SER A 138 10.58 -3.29 -4.88
C SER A 138 10.13 -2.20 -3.93
N LEU A 139 9.76 -2.64 -2.74
CA LEU A 139 9.42 -1.76 -1.64
C LEU A 139 10.55 -1.75 -0.62
N THR A 140 10.70 -0.62 0.06
CA THR A 140 11.56 -0.51 1.25
C THR A 140 10.71 -0.20 2.46
N SER A 141 11.02 -0.81 3.59
CA SER A 141 10.32 -0.52 4.84
C SER A 141 10.59 0.92 5.28
N ALA A 142 9.55 1.54 5.83
CA ALA A 142 9.55 2.91 6.28
C ALA A 142 8.68 3.11 7.53
N THR A 143 8.94 4.20 8.24
CA THR A 143 8.12 4.63 9.38
C THR A 143 6.72 5.08 8.95
N TYR A 144 6.56 5.46 7.68
CA TYR A 144 5.31 5.88 7.05
C TYR A 144 5.32 5.47 5.57
N GLY A 145 4.15 5.36 4.95
CA GLY A 145 4.01 4.98 3.55
C GLY A 145 2.59 4.58 3.19
N PRO A 146 2.29 4.46 1.89
CA PRO A 146 0.96 4.10 1.40
C PRO A 146 0.60 2.64 1.67
N TRP A 147 1.58 1.78 1.97
CA TRP A 147 1.37 0.35 2.17
C TRP A 147 1.74 -0.06 3.58
N LYS A 148 0.85 -0.79 4.26
CA LYS A 148 1.11 -1.31 5.60
C LYS A 148 1.79 -2.68 5.51
N ILE A 149 2.88 -2.86 6.24
CA ILE A 149 3.54 -4.16 6.39
C ILE A 149 2.75 -5.01 7.38
N VAL A 150 2.33 -6.19 6.95
CA VAL A 150 1.67 -7.20 7.79
C VAL A 150 2.70 -8.17 8.34
N ASP A 151 3.60 -8.61 7.47
CA ASP A 151 4.66 -9.55 7.78
C ASP A 151 5.87 -9.30 6.87
N GLY A 152 7.07 -9.48 7.40
CA GLY A 152 8.33 -9.27 6.68
C GLY A 152 9.35 -10.30 7.15
N VAL A 153 10.12 -10.86 6.21
CA VAL A 153 11.20 -11.77 6.55
C VAL A 153 12.44 -10.94 6.86
N ASP A 154 12.84 -10.89 8.14
CA ASP A 154 14.09 -10.25 8.55
C ASP A 154 15.30 -11.02 8.00
N GLY A 155 16.14 -10.36 7.21
CA GLY A 155 17.54 -10.73 7.02
C GLY A 155 17.92 -11.30 5.66
N THR A 156 18.75 -10.51 4.96
CA THR A 156 19.88 -10.86 4.05
C THR A 156 19.72 -11.92 2.96
N SER A 157 18.58 -12.61 2.82
CA SER A 157 18.38 -13.62 1.76
C SER A 157 16.92 -13.84 1.35
N GLY A 158 16.03 -12.87 1.61
CA GLY A 158 14.67 -12.94 1.09
C GLY A 158 13.96 -11.61 1.16
N ASP A 159 14.07 -10.83 0.09
CA ASP A 159 13.40 -9.54 -0.16
C ASP A 159 11.89 -9.74 -0.34
N ARG A 160 11.19 -10.38 0.61
CA ARG A 160 9.78 -10.73 0.46
C ARG A 160 9.00 -10.37 1.70
N GLY A 161 7.87 -9.70 1.47
CA GLY A 161 6.96 -9.29 2.54
C GLY A 161 5.51 -9.41 2.12
N ILE A 162 4.63 -9.30 3.11
CA ILE A 162 3.20 -9.20 2.92
C ILE A 162 2.80 -7.77 3.28
N VAL A 163 2.21 -7.06 2.33
CA VAL A 163 1.71 -5.70 2.54
C VAL A 163 0.24 -5.61 2.19
N VAL A 164 -0.42 -4.61 2.77
CA VAL A 164 -1.79 -4.25 2.44
C VAL A 164 -1.76 -3.04 1.50
N PHE A 165 -2.06 -3.28 0.23
CA PHE A 165 -2.46 -2.33 -0.81
C PHE A 165 -3.87 -1.84 -0.55
N HIS A 166 -4.11 -1.01 0.45
CA HIS A 166 -5.31 -0.19 0.38
C HIS A 166 -5.10 1.07 1.17
N SER A 167 -5.75 2.13 0.68
CA SER A 167 -5.79 3.46 1.26
C SER A 167 -5.82 3.33 2.77
N ASP A 168 -4.77 3.76 3.46
CA ASP A 168 -4.90 4.12 4.86
C ASP A 168 -5.96 5.24 4.84
N PRO A 169 -7.22 4.94 5.19
CA PRO A 169 -8.29 5.89 4.98
C PRO A 169 -7.93 7.11 5.81
N PRO A 170 -8.06 8.33 5.25
CA PRO A 170 -7.62 9.53 5.93
C PRO A 170 -8.20 9.56 7.34
N GLN A 171 -7.31 9.42 8.34
CA GLN A 171 -7.70 9.31 9.73
C GLN A 171 -7.60 10.69 10.35
N LEU A 172 -8.71 11.17 10.91
CA LEU A 172 -8.67 12.37 11.72
C LEU A 172 -7.84 12.10 12.99
N VAL A 173 -6.81 12.90 13.22
CA VAL A 173 -5.88 12.79 14.35
C VAL A 173 -5.73 14.12 15.08
N GLN A 174 -5.31 14.05 16.34
CA GLN A 174 -4.81 15.20 17.09
C GLN A 174 -3.29 15.27 16.94
N PHE A 175 -2.73 16.46 16.86
CA PHE A 175 -1.28 16.65 16.94
C PHE A 175 -0.90 17.62 18.07
N THR A 176 0.32 17.48 18.56
CA THR A 176 0.97 18.45 19.46
C THR A 176 2.39 18.64 18.97
N LEU A 177 2.73 19.85 18.53
CA LEU A 177 4.07 20.14 18.03
C LEU A 177 5.11 19.93 19.13
N THR A 178 6.19 19.28 18.76
CA THR A 178 7.36 19.04 19.62
C THR A 178 8.57 19.85 19.18
N SER A 179 8.51 20.44 17.98
CA SER A 179 9.50 21.37 17.45
C SER A 179 8.80 22.63 16.93
N ASP A 180 9.57 23.70 16.76
CA ASP A 180 9.09 24.89 16.06
C ASP A 180 8.91 24.61 14.57
N TRP A 181 8.06 25.41 13.93
CA TRP A 181 7.77 25.32 12.50
C TRP A 181 8.99 25.77 11.68
N THR A 182 9.40 24.98 10.69
CA THR A 182 10.51 25.31 9.78
C THR A 182 10.14 24.85 8.37
N ASP A 183 10.10 25.79 7.41
CA ASP A 183 9.85 25.52 5.98
C ASP A 183 8.60 24.65 5.69
N GLY A 184 7.46 24.97 6.33
CA GLY A 184 6.19 24.28 6.09
C GLY A 184 6.04 22.92 6.80
N VAL A 185 7.02 22.54 7.63
CA VAL A 185 7.04 21.26 8.35
C VAL A 185 7.40 21.47 9.83
N ALA A 186 6.79 20.68 10.72
CA ALA A 186 7.21 20.56 12.11
C ALA A 186 7.08 19.11 12.60
N THR A 187 7.83 18.73 13.63
CA THR A 187 7.64 17.45 14.29
C THR A 187 6.53 17.56 15.32
N ALA A 188 5.64 16.57 15.40
CA ALA A 188 4.54 16.54 16.35
C ALA A 188 4.33 15.15 16.96
N THR A 189 3.89 15.11 18.21
CA THR A 189 3.23 13.93 18.77
C THR A 189 1.83 13.83 18.21
N VAL A 190 1.52 12.72 17.55
CA VAL A 190 0.24 12.42 16.89
C VAL A 190 -0.55 11.44 17.75
N LYS A 191 -1.83 11.75 17.96
CA LYS A 191 -2.75 10.98 18.79
C LYS A 191 -4.04 10.68 18.04
N THR A 192 -4.70 9.60 18.43
CA THR A 192 -6.08 9.33 18.02
C THR A 192 -7.02 10.42 18.56
N MET A 193 -8.24 10.50 18.03
CA MET A 193 -9.27 11.40 18.59
C MET A 193 -9.67 11.05 20.03
N THR A 194 -9.36 9.84 20.50
CA THR A 194 -9.57 9.40 21.90
C THR A 194 -8.37 9.71 22.81
N GLY A 195 -7.29 10.28 22.27
CA GLY A 195 -6.12 10.74 23.03
C GLY A 195 -5.00 9.71 23.21
N GLU A 196 -5.11 8.54 22.57
CA GLU A 196 -4.04 7.54 22.54
C GLU A 196 -2.92 7.98 21.61
N THR A 197 -1.67 7.90 22.07
CA THR A 197 -0.51 8.25 21.23
C THR A 197 -0.33 7.22 20.14
N ILE A 198 -0.38 7.67 18.89
CA ILE A 198 -0.08 6.86 17.71
C ILE A 198 1.43 6.85 17.51
N LYS A 199 2.04 8.03 17.36
CA LYS A 199 3.47 8.19 17.05
C LYS A 199 3.96 9.63 17.21
N THR A 200 5.25 9.83 17.00
CA THR A 200 5.81 11.15 16.65
C THR A 200 6.08 11.17 15.15
N ALA A 201 5.62 12.21 14.45
CA ALA A 201 5.77 12.34 13.01
C ALA A 201 5.82 13.80 12.57
N ASN A 202 6.29 14.02 11.33
CA ASN A 202 6.19 15.33 10.70
C ASN A 202 4.73 15.65 10.36
N VAL A 203 4.31 16.86 10.72
CA VAL A 203 3.09 17.49 10.24
C VAL A 203 3.44 18.46 9.13
N ILE A 204 2.63 18.48 8.08
CA ILE A 204 2.83 19.30 6.88
C ILE A 204 1.68 20.30 6.78
N ASP A 205 2.02 21.54 6.45
CA ASP A 205 1.08 22.54 6.00
C ASP A 205 1.32 22.83 4.52
N THR A 206 0.47 22.27 3.67
CA THR A 206 0.58 22.43 2.22
C THR A 206 0.15 23.81 1.72
N LEU A 207 -0.56 24.58 2.55
CA LEU A 207 -1.12 25.87 2.18
C LEU A 207 -0.40 27.05 2.85
N ASP A 208 0.59 26.77 3.70
CA ASP A 208 1.38 27.76 4.45
C ASP A 208 0.52 28.72 5.31
N ILE A 209 -0.63 28.22 5.79
CA ILE A 209 -1.61 28.95 6.60
C ILE A 209 -1.19 29.01 8.08
N PHE A 210 -0.39 28.04 8.54
CA PHE A 210 -0.07 27.75 9.93
C PHE A 210 1.39 28.07 10.30
N THR A 211 2.01 29.02 9.57
CA THR A 211 3.40 29.48 9.78
C THR A 211 3.70 30.04 11.17
N ALA A 212 2.67 30.43 11.93
CA ALA A 212 2.80 30.98 13.26
C ALA A 212 2.80 29.93 14.39
N LEU A 213 2.67 28.64 14.08
CA LEU A 213 2.67 27.59 15.09
C LEU A 213 4.09 27.35 15.65
N GLY A 214 4.17 27.06 16.94
CA GLY A 214 5.41 26.73 17.65
C GLY A 214 5.32 25.45 18.47
N SER A 215 6.44 25.05 19.06
CA SER A 215 6.48 23.89 19.94
C SER A 215 5.45 24.01 21.08
N GLY A 216 4.68 22.94 21.29
CA GLY A 216 3.59 22.88 22.27
C GLY A 216 2.20 23.18 21.70
N ASP A 217 2.10 23.80 20.52
CA ASP A 217 0.82 24.06 19.87
C ASP A 217 0.13 22.76 19.44
N LYS A 218 -1.20 22.79 19.42
CA LYS A 218 -2.04 21.60 19.20
C LYS A 218 -3.07 21.87 18.13
N GLY A 219 -3.45 20.84 17.39
CA GLY A 219 -4.49 20.98 16.39
C GLY A 219 -5.03 19.63 15.94
N LEU A 220 -5.80 19.69 14.85
CA LEU A 220 -6.31 18.54 14.13
C LEU A 220 -5.57 18.40 12.80
N GLY A 221 -5.27 17.15 12.47
CA GLY A 221 -4.70 16.79 11.19
C GLY A 221 -5.45 15.62 10.55
N LEU A 222 -5.29 15.50 9.25
CA LEU A 222 -5.66 14.32 8.49
C LEU A 222 -4.40 13.46 8.32
N MET A 223 -4.38 12.26 8.91
CA MET A 223 -3.29 11.31 8.73
C MET A 223 -3.61 10.38 7.56
N GLN A 224 -2.75 10.36 6.56
CA GLN A 224 -2.89 9.48 5.39
C GLN A 224 -1.51 9.06 4.91
N GLY A 225 -1.31 7.75 4.68
CA GLY A 225 0.00 7.21 4.30
C GLY A 225 1.08 7.50 5.34
N GLY A 226 0.68 7.66 6.61
CA GLY A 226 1.54 8.06 7.72
C GLY A 226 2.07 9.50 7.69
N ILE A 227 1.67 10.33 6.72
CA ILE A 227 1.87 11.78 6.72
C ILE A 227 0.68 12.44 7.44
N VAL A 228 0.91 13.52 8.18
CA VAL A 228 -0.17 14.28 8.82
C VAL A 228 -0.28 15.66 8.19
N TYR A 229 -1.41 15.93 7.55
CA TYR A 229 -1.74 17.23 6.96
C TYR A 229 -2.52 18.06 7.96
N ILE A 230 -2.08 19.28 8.27
CA ILE A 230 -2.83 20.15 9.18
C ILE A 230 -4.12 20.60 8.50
N ILE A 231 -5.25 20.44 9.20
CA ILE A 231 -6.55 20.95 8.76
C ILE A 231 -7.13 22.00 9.71
N GLN A 232 -6.67 22.01 10.96
CA GLN A 232 -7.08 23.00 11.95
C GLN A 232 -6.00 23.16 13.02
N ALA A 233 -5.65 24.40 13.33
CA ALA A 233 -4.82 24.75 14.47
C ALA A 233 -5.25 26.13 15.01
N PRO A 234 -4.86 26.50 16.25
CA PRO A 234 -5.00 27.86 16.74
C PRO A 234 -4.32 28.81 15.76
N CYS A 235 -5.08 29.75 15.19
CA CYS A 235 -4.46 30.91 14.58
C CYS A 235 -3.88 31.75 15.72
N GLY A 236 -2.59 32.08 15.63
CA GLY A 236 -1.99 33.05 16.54
C GLY A 236 -2.83 34.33 16.59
N ALA A 237 -3.03 34.87 17.79
CA ALA A 237 -3.71 36.14 18.01
C ALA A 237 -2.86 37.33 17.52
#